data_AF-A0A1Y3BK15-F1
#
_entry.id   AF-A0A1Y3BK15-F1
#
_cell.length_a   1.000
_cell.length_b   1.000
_cell.length_c   1.000
_cell.angle_alpha   90.00
_cell.angle_beta   90.00
_cell.angle_gamma   90.00
#
_symmetry.space_group_name_H-M   'P 1'
#
loop_
_entity.id
_entity.type
_entity.pdbx_description
1 polymer ?
#
loop_
_entity_poly.entity_id
_entity_poly.type
_entity_poly.pdbx_seq_one_letter_code
_entity_poly.pdbx_strand_id
1 'polypeptide(L)'
;FEESQHEYDRVRVIYKYALEKLSIENRQNIFKQYSLFEKKHGNRFEIEDVIFNKRKTHYEDELKQNPYNYDLWFDYVRLMEDEGDVEMTREVYEKAVANVPLKKEKRLWRRYIYLWIYYAIYEELENKDYEKTREIYKFLIEQLIPHKSFTFAKIWIMAAKFEIRRKNLSDARKILGTSIGLCPKDKLFKEYIELEIQLREFDRCRILYQKYLEYMPHNCITWMKFAELENILGEVDRARQLFEIAIDQPKLDMPEVIWKAYIDFEIELEEFDLARNLYERLLERTEHVKVWISFAQFELLANKDDHEFGVLQARNIYQRANRSLKEGEKESRLMLLEAWLEFETRYGDEKSLASIRKQMPK
;
A
#
# COMPACT_ATOMS: atom_id res chain seq x y z
N PHE A 1 -59.73 15.06 -1.90
CA PHE A 1 -60.66 16.20 -1.87
C PHE A 1 -59.94 17.48 -2.27
N GLU A 2 -58.88 17.86 -1.57
CA GLU A 2 -58.05 19.02 -1.96
C GLU A 2 -57.31 18.80 -3.30
N GLU A 3 -56.88 17.57 -3.61
CA GLU A 3 -56.28 17.23 -4.93
C GLU A 3 -57.22 17.48 -6.12
N SER A 4 -58.54 17.27 -5.92
CA SER A 4 -59.55 17.53 -6.95
C SER A 4 -59.92 19.01 -7.07
N GLN A 5 -59.49 19.86 -6.13
CA GLN A 5 -59.71 21.31 -6.13
C GLN A 5 -58.51 22.09 -6.68
N HIS A 6 -57.47 21.40 -7.19
CA HIS A 6 -56.22 21.99 -7.68
C HIS A 6 -55.46 22.85 -6.65
N GLU A 7 -55.78 22.77 -5.35
CA GLU A 7 -55.04 23.43 -4.27
C GLU A 7 -53.81 22.58 -3.85
N TYR A 8 -52.85 22.40 -4.77
CA TYR A 8 -51.70 21.51 -4.57
C TYR A 8 -50.81 21.91 -3.38
N ASP A 9 -50.65 23.21 -3.10
CA ASP A 9 -49.85 23.69 -1.97
C ASP A 9 -50.47 23.32 -0.61
N ARG A 10 -51.81 23.32 -0.54
CA ARG A 10 -52.53 22.96 0.68
C ARG A 10 -52.45 21.46 0.93
N VAL A 11 -52.54 20.66 -0.14
CA VAL A 11 -52.32 19.21 -0.09
C VAL A 11 -50.93 18.89 0.48
N ARG A 12 -49.88 19.61 0.07
CA ARG A 12 -48.50 19.44 0.59
C ARG A 12 -48.41 19.74 2.08
N VAL A 13 -48.99 20.84 2.54
CA VAL A 13 -49.00 21.21 3.96
C VAL A 13 -49.72 20.15 4.79
N ILE A 14 -50.84 19.62 4.28
CA ILE A 14 -51.61 18.56 4.95
C ILE A 14 -50.79 17.27 5.04
N TYR A 15 -50.10 16.87 3.98
CA TYR A 15 -49.24 15.69 4.01
C TYR A 15 -48.04 15.86 4.95
N LYS A 16 -47.35 17.02 4.93
CA LYS A 16 -46.27 17.33 5.89
C LYS A 16 -46.75 17.28 7.34
N TYR A 17 -47.89 17.91 7.62
CA TYR A 17 -48.51 17.90 8.95
C TYR A 17 -48.92 16.48 9.39
N ALA A 18 -49.44 15.68 8.46
CA ALA A 18 -49.79 14.29 8.74
C ALA A 18 -48.55 13.42 9.04
N LEU A 19 -47.41 13.68 8.40
CA LEU A 19 -46.17 12.95 8.66
C LEU A 19 -45.58 13.23 10.05
N GLU A 20 -45.70 14.46 10.55
CA GLU A 20 -45.22 14.87 11.88
C GLU A 20 -46.05 14.30 13.04
N LYS A 21 -47.38 14.21 12.86
CA LYS A 21 -48.31 13.87 13.95
C LYS A 21 -48.68 12.39 14.07
N LEU A 22 -48.51 11.58 13.03
CA LEU A 22 -48.98 10.18 13.02
C LEU A 22 -47.94 9.14 13.43
N SER A 23 -48.46 8.01 13.94
CA SER A 23 -47.73 6.80 14.35
C SER A 23 -47.01 6.11 13.18
N ILE A 24 -45.96 5.34 13.50
CA ILE A 24 -44.99 4.77 12.54
C ILE A 24 -45.66 3.93 11.42
N GLU A 25 -46.70 3.16 11.73
CA GLU A 25 -47.43 2.34 10.74
C GLU A 25 -48.24 3.18 9.75
N ASN A 26 -48.93 4.21 10.25
CA ASN A 26 -49.74 5.09 9.41
C ASN A 26 -48.86 6.02 8.57
N ARG A 27 -47.66 6.37 9.06
CA ARG A 27 -46.67 7.16 8.34
C ARG A 27 -46.30 6.50 7.01
N GLN A 28 -46.09 5.18 6.96
CA GLN A 28 -45.73 4.48 5.72
C GLN A 28 -46.82 4.55 4.64
N ASN A 29 -48.10 4.43 5.03
CA ASN A 29 -49.21 4.47 4.07
C ASN A 29 -49.43 5.90 3.55
N ILE A 30 -49.40 6.90 4.44
CA ILE A 30 -49.49 8.31 4.08
C ILE A 30 -48.32 8.72 3.19
N PHE A 31 -47.11 8.24 3.47
CA PHE A 31 -45.94 8.50 2.63
C PHE A 31 -46.05 7.87 1.24
N LYS A 32 -46.62 6.66 1.13
CA LYS A 32 -46.91 6.04 -0.19
C LYS A 32 -47.88 6.91 -1.01
N GLN A 33 -48.93 7.42 -0.37
CA GLN A 33 -49.89 8.31 -1.03
C GLN A 33 -49.25 9.65 -1.39
N TYR A 34 -48.45 10.22 -0.50
CA TYR A 34 -47.73 11.48 -0.75
C TYR A 34 -46.72 11.36 -1.90
N SER A 35 -45.99 10.24 -1.99
CA SER A 35 -45.07 9.97 -3.11
C SER A 35 -45.81 9.77 -4.44
N LEU A 36 -46.99 9.15 -4.43
CA LEU A 36 -47.84 9.03 -5.63
C LEU A 36 -48.40 10.39 -6.05
N PHE A 37 -48.75 11.25 -5.08
CA PHE A 37 -49.21 12.61 -5.32
C PHE A 37 -48.11 13.47 -5.96
N GLU A 38 -46.90 13.51 -5.39
CA GLU A 38 -45.78 14.26 -5.95
C GLU A 38 -45.34 13.71 -7.31
N LYS A 39 -45.37 12.39 -7.54
CA LYS A 39 -45.11 11.83 -8.89
C LYS A 39 -46.10 12.29 -9.96
N LYS A 40 -47.32 12.63 -9.58
CA LYS A 40 -48.37 13.09 -10.50
C LYS A 40 -48.40 14.60 -10.66
N HIS A 41 -48.01 15.36 -9.64
CA HIS A 41 -48.24 16.81 -9.57
C HIS A 41 -47.02 17.64 -9.16
N GLY A 42 -45.93 17.02 -8.73
CA GLY A 42 -44.72 17.69 -8.25
C GLY A 42 -43.75 18.06 -9.36
N ASN A 43 -43.02 19.15 -9.15
CA ASN A 43 -41.81 19.42 -9.92
C ASN A 43 -40.73 18.37 -9.60
N ARG A 44 -39.79 18.16 -10.53
CA ARG A 44 -38.71 17.16 -10.36
C ARG A 44 -37.98 17.29 -9.02
N PHE A 45 -37.73 18.52 -8.55
CA PHE A 45 -37.08 18.83 -7.29
C PHE A 45 -37.90 18.38 -6.06
N GLU A 46 -39.21 18.62 -6.06
CA GLU A 46 -40.11 18.24 -4.96
C GLU A 46 -40.29 16.71 -4.87
N ILE A 47 -40.27 16.03 -6.01
CA ILE A 47 -40.27 14.56 -6.05
C ILE A 47 -38.98 14.00 -5.44
N GLU A 48 -37.83 14.63 -5.72
CA GLU A 48 -36.53 14.26 -5.16
C GLU A 48 -36.52 14.47 -3.63
N ASP A 49 -37.03 15.59 -3.12
CA ASP A 49 -37.16 15.89 -1.67
C ASP A 49 -38.03 14.87 -0.91
N VAL A 50 -39.13 14.41 -1.52
CA VAL A 50 -40.02 13.43 -0.88
C VAL A 50 -39.41 12.03 -0.89
N ILE A 51 -38.76 11.64 -1.99
CA ILE A 51 -38.01 10.37 -2.03
C ILE A 51 -36.88 10.38 -1.01
N PHE A 52 -36.19 11.50 -0.86
CA PHE A 52 -35.14 11.72 0.13
C PHE A 52 -35.67 11.52 1.56
N ASN A 53 -36.72 12.24 1.94
CA ASN A 53 -37.33 12.11 3.27
C ASN A 53 -37.82 10.69 3.58
N LYS A 54 -38.27 9.94 2.56
CA LYS A 54 -38.62 8.52 2.69
C LYS A 54 -37.42 7.67 3.05
N ARG A 55 -36.29 7.89 2.35
CA ARG A 55 -35.07 7.12 2.57
C ARG A 55 -34.45 7.46 3.92
N LYS A 56 -34.45 8.74 4.31
CA LYS A 56 -33.99 9.20 5.62
C LYS A 56 -34.74 8.53 6.77
N THR A 57 -36.08 8.58 6.75
CA THR A 57 -36.90 7.93 7.78
C THR A 57 -36.74 6.41 7.80
N HIS A 58 -36.61 5.79 6.63
CA HIS A 58 -36.35 4.35 6.51
C HIS A 58 -35.00 3.97 7.15
N TYR A 59 -33.92 4.69 6.83
CA TYR A 59 -32.61 4.45 7.43
C TYR A 59 -32.62 4.70 8.94
N GLU A 60 -33.26 5.77 9.42
CA GLU A 60 -33.39 6.04 10.86
C GLU A 60 -34.11 4.90 11.61
N ASP A 61 -35.17 4.33 11.03
CA ASP A 61 -35.90 3.23 11.64
C ASP A 61 -35.10 1.92 11.61
N GLU A 62 -34.37 1.64 10.53
CA GLU A 62 -33.45 0.50 10.45
C GLU A 62 -32.27 0.62 11.42
N LEU A 63 -31.72 1.82 11.59
CA LEU A 63 -30.64 2.10 12.52
C LEU A 63 -31.10 2.01 13.98
N LYS A 64 -32.36 2.35 14.30
CA LYS A 64 -32.94 2.08 15.63
C LYS A 64 -33.02 0.58 15.92
N GLN A 65 -33.32 -0.24 14.92
CA GLN A 65 -33.37 -1.69 15.08
C GLN A 65 -31.97 -2.31 15.20
N ASN A 66 -31.02 -1.85 14.38
CA ASN A 66 -29.66 -2.36 14.33
C ASN A 66 -28.60 -1.22 14.30
N PRO A 67 -28.26 -0.63 15.45
CA PRO A 67 -27.31 0.49 15.52
C PRO A 67 -25.89 0.17 15.04
N TYR A 68 -25.51 -1.11 15.03
CA TYR A 68 -24.18 -1.59 14.69
C TYR A 68 -23.97 -1.89 13.19
N ASN A 69 -24.98 -1.67 12.35
CA ASN A 69 -24.83 -1.88 10.91
C ASN A 69 -24.15 -0.68 10.24
N TYR A 70 -22.81 -0.75 10.14
CA TYR A 70 -22.02 0.33 9.55
C TYR A 70 -22.26 0.54 8.05
N ASP A 71 -22.74 -0.47 7.31
CA ASP A 71 -23.03 -0.30 5.88
C ASP A 71 -24.26 0.60 5.66
N LEU A 72 -25.28 0.48 6.52
CA LEU A 72 -26.42 1.42 6.55
C LEU A 72 -25.99 2.84 6.94
N TRP A 73 -25.06 2.99 7.87
CA TRP A 73 -24.49 4.31 8.19
C TRP A 73 -23.78 4.93 6.98
N PHE A 74 -23.06 4.14 6.17
CA PHE A 74 -22.43 4.66 4.93
C PHE A 74 -23.45 5.07 3.87
N ASP A 75 -24.54 4.33 3.73
CA ASP A 75 -25.60 4.68 2.77
C ASP A 75 -26.38 5.91 3.26
N TYR A 76 -26.60 6.03 4.57
CA TYR A 76 -27.27 7.17 5.16
C TYR A 76 -26.43 8.45 5.06
N VAL A 77 -25.13 8.37 5.38
CA VAL A 77 -24.20 9.49 5.22
C VAL A 77 -24.17 9.99 3.79
N ARG A 78 -24.00 9.09 2.80
CA ARG A 78 -23.97 9.49 1.38
C ARG A 78 -25.26 10.18 0.93
N LEU A 79 -26.40 9.71 1.43
CA LEU A 79 -27.67 10.37 1.18
C LEU A 79 -27.65 11.80 1.72
N MET A 80 -27.19 12.02 2.96
CA MET A 80 -27.11 13.38 3.54
C MET A 80 -26.09 14.27 2.81
N GLU A 81 -24.97 13.71 2.35
CA GLU A 81 -23.98 14.41 1.51
C GLU A 81 -24.60 14.88 0.19
N ASP A 82 -25.47 14.07 -0.44
CA ASP A 82 -26.19 14.44 -1.68
C ASP A 82 -27.19 15.60 -1.47
N GLU A 83 -27.74 15.77 -0.26
CA GLU A 83 -28.65 16.89 0.09
C GLU A 83 -27.88 18.22 0.28
N GLY A 84 -26.63 18.14 0.74
CA GLY A 84 -25.76 19.30 0.96
C GLY A 84 -26.00 20.04 2.29
N ASP A 85 -26.86 19.52 3.17
CA ASP A 85 -27.10 20.08 4.50
C ASP A 85 -25.98 19.71 5.47
N VAL A 86 -25.05 20.64 5.66
CA VAL A 86 -23.83 20.48 6.47
C VAL A 86 -24.11 20.09 7.92
N GLU A 87 -25.09 20.75 8.54
CA GLU A 87 -25.39 20.57 9.98
C GLU A 87 -26.07 19.23 10.24
N MET A 88 -27.01 18.84 9.39
CA MET A 88 -27.66 17.53 9.46
C MET A 88 -26.68 16.39 9.18
N THR A 89 -25.78 16.56 8.21
CA THR A 89 -24.75 15.57 7.90
C THR A 89 -23.80 15.38 9.08
N ARG A 90 -23.40 16.46 9.76
CA ARG A 90 -22.60 16.42 11.00
C ARG A 90 -23.30 15.64 12.10
N GLU A 91 -24.57 15.92 12.37
CA GLU A 91 -25.32 15.17 13.38
C GLU A 91 -25.36 13.67 13.07
N VAL A 92 -25.50 13.31 11.79
CA VAL A 92 -25.51 11.92 11.36
C VAL A 92 -24.15 11.27 11.59
N TYR A 93 -23.06 11.96 11.27
CA TYR A 93 -21.71 11.50 11.58
C TYR A 93 -21.48 11.35 13.09
N GLU A 94 -21.90 12.31 13.91
CA GLU A 94 -21.78 12.24 15.37
C GLU A 94 -22.59 11.07 15.96
N LYS A 95 -23.83 10.87 15.48
CA LYS A 95 -24.68 9.74 15.87
C LYS A 95 -24.06 8.41 15.45
N ALA A 96 -23.48 8.33 14.25
CA ALA A 96 -22.82 7.14 13.75
C ALA A 96 -21.55 6.82 14.56
N VAL A 97 -20.79 7.86 14.92
CA VAL A 97 -19.58 7.77 15.73
C VAL A 97 -19.87 7.34 17.17
N ALA A 98 -20.97 7.79 17.77
CA ALA A 98 -21.34 7.40 19.13
C ALA A 98 -21.54 5.88 19.29
N ASN A 99 -21.86 5.17 18.20
CA ASN A 99 -22.08 3.73 18.19
C ASN A 99 -20.76 2.93 18.04
N VAL A 100 -19.95 2.96 19.10
CA VAL A 100 -18.68 2.24 19.17
C VAL A 100 -18.91 0.72 19.08
N PRO A 101 -18.13 -0.03 18.26
CA PRO A 101 -18.27 -1.48 18.17
C PRO A 101 -18.04 -2.16 19.52
N LEU A 102 -19.01 -2.98 19.96
CA LEU A 102 -18.97 -3.71 21.24
C LEU A 102 -17.79 -4.68 21.37
N LYS A 103 -17.37 -5.29 20.25
CA LYS A 103 -16.26 -6.26 20.21
C LYS A 103 -15.00 -5.62 19.64
N LYS A 104 -13.86 -5.87 20.28
CA LYS A 104 -12.51 -5.43 19.84
C LYS A 104 -11.95 -6.27 18.69
N GLU A 105 -12.79 -6.68 17.74
CA GLU A 105 -12.37 -7.44 16.57
C GLU A 105 -11.98 -6.51 15.42
N LYS A 106 -10.77 -6.69 14.88
CA LYS A 106 -10.21 -5.86 13.80
C LYS A 106 -11.14 -5.74 12.58
N ARG A 107 -12.00 -6.74 12.31
CA ARG A 107 -12.93 -6.73 11.17
C ARG A 107 -14.05 -5.70 11.35
N LEU A 108 -14.67 -5.65 12.53
CA LEU A 108 -15.75 -4.71 12.84
C LEU A 108 -15.20 -3.28 12.96
N TRP A 109 -14.01 -3.14 13.56
CA TRP A 109 -13.33 -1.87 13.68
C TRP A 109 -12.87 -1.27 12.35
N ARG A 110 -12.63 -2.09 11.31
CA ARG A 110 -12.28 -1.57 9.96
C ARG A 110 -13.38 -0.64 9.44
N ARG A 111 -14.63 -1.08 9.45
CA ARG A 111 -15.77 -0.30 8.92
C ARG A 111 -15.99 0.96 9.73
N TYR A 112 -15.96 0.86 11.06
CA TYR A 112 -16.06 2.01 11.95
C TYR A 112 -14.94 3.04 11.74
N ILE A 113 -13.70 2.60 11.52
CA ILE A 113 -12.59 3.51 11.20
C ILE A 113 -12.76 4.16 9.84
N TYR A 114 -13.31 3.43 8.86
CA TYR A 114 -13.62 4.05 7.58
C TYR A 114 -14.66 5.16 7.75
N LEU A 115 -15.71 4.96 8.56
CA LEU A 115 -16.70 6.00 8.85
C LEU A 115 -16.03 7.28 9.39
N TRP A 116 -15.10 7.14 10.32
CA TRP A 116 -14.29 8.25 10.81
C TRP A 116 -13.40 8.90 9.75
N ILE A 117 -12.82 8.11 8.85
CA ILE A 117 -12.06 8.62 7.70
C ILE A 117 -12.97 9.41 6.75
N TYR A 118 -14.18 8.92 6.48
CA TYR A 118 -15.17 9.64 5.67
C TYR A 118 -15.56 10.94 6.34
N TYR A 119 -15.82 10.94 7.65
CA TYR A 119 -16.12 12.15 8.39
C TYR A 119 -14.99 13.20 8.29
N ALA A 120 -13.74 12.77 8.44
CA ALA A 120 -12.58 13.66 8.30
C ALA A 120 -12.43 14.20 6.88
N ILE A 121 -12.68 13.38 5.85
CA ILE A 121 -12.62 13.79 4.44
C ILE A 121 -13.75 14.77 4.11
N TYR A 122 -14.96 14.52 4.61
CA TYR A 122 -16.12 15.38 4.44
C TYR A 122 -15.87 16.77 5.03
N GLU A 123 -15.41 16.84 6.29
CA GLU A 123 -15.07 18.12 6.92
C GLU A 123 -13.94 18.86 6.21
N GLU A 124 -12.98 18.12 5.64
CA GLU A 124 -11.87 18.71 4.90
C GLU A 124 -12.27 19.26 3.53
N LEU A 125 -13.02 18.48 2.74
CA LEU A 125 -13.32 18.80 1.34
C LEU A 125 -14.53 19.73 1.20
N GLU A 126 -15.61 19.46 1.92
CA GLU A 126 -16.87 20.19 1.78
C GLU A 126 -16.91 21.40 2.71
N ASN A 127 -16.68 21.18 4.00
CA ASN A 127 -16.81 22.24 5.01
C ASN A 127 -15.56 23.11 5.14
N LYS A 128 -14.41 22.62 4.67
CA LYS A 128 -13.09 23.28 4.83
C LYS A 128 -12.80 23.64 6.30
N ASP A 129 -13.35 22.89 7.24
CA ASP A 129 -13.17 23.12 8.68
C ASP A 129 -11.95 22.35 9.17
N TYR A 130 -10.79 22.96 8.97
CA TYR A 130 -9.50 22.33 9.24
C TYR A 130 -9.22 22.10 10.72
N GLU A 131 -9.86 22.85 11.62
CA GLU A 131 -9.65 22.70 13.06
C GLU A 131 -10.38 21.45 13.57
N LYS A 132 -11.64 21.27 13.18
CA LYS A 132 -12.39 20.05 13.49
C LYS A 132 -11.73 18.81 12.89
N THR A 133 -11.24 18.87 11.65
CA THR A 133 -10.51 17.74 11.06
C THR A 133 -9.29 17.32 11.91
N ARG A 134 -8.55 18.29 12.47
CA ARG A 134 -7.43 17.99 13.38
C ARG A 134 -7.90 17.34 14.68
N GLU A 135 -8.97 17.85 15.27
CA GLU A 135 -9.54 17.28 16.50
C GLU A 135 -10.03 15.86 16.27
N ILE A 136 -10.70 15.60 15.15
CA ILE A 136 -11.12 14.27 14.73
C ILE A 136 -9.93 13.34 14.62
N TYR A 137 -8.85 13.74 13.93
CA TYR A 137 -7.66 12.91 13.81
C TYR A 137 -6.95 12.69 15.16
N LYS A 138 -6.85 13.72 16.01
CA LYS A 138 -6.27 13.59 17.36
C LYS A 138 -7.09 12.63 18.22
N PHE A 139 -8.42 12.77 18.23
CA PHE A 139 -9.32 11.90 18.97
C PHE A 139 -9.21 10.45 18.49
N LEU A 140 -9.18 10.24 17.17
CA LEU A 140 -8.97 8.93 16.56
C LEU A 140 -7.66 8.28 16.99
N ILE A 141 -6.59 9.07 17.01
CA ILE A 141 -5.25 8.61 17.35
C ILE A 141 -5.11 8.35 18.86
N GLU A 142 -5.54 9.27 19.73
CA GLU A 142 -5.22 9.21 21.16
C GLU A 142 -6.24 8.41 21.97
N GLN A 143 -7.53 8.57 21.66
CA GLN A 143 -8.61 8.06 22.51
C GLN A 143 -9.21 6.76 21.98
N LEU A 144 -9.34 6.66 20.65
CA LEU A 144 -10.23 5.66 20.08
C LEU A 144 -9.54 4.34 19.73
N ILE A 145 -8.28 4.38 19.29
CA ILE A 145 -7.55 3.18 18.87
C ILE A 145 -6.69 2.68 20.03
N PRO A 146 -7.01 1.52 20.62
CA PRO A 146 -6.10 0.88 21.56
C PRO A 146 -4.93 0.29 20.75
N HIS A 147 -3.86 1.08 20.62
CA HIS A 147 -2.65 0.73 19.85
C HIS A 147 -1.99 -0.57 20.33
N LYS A 148 -2.27 -0.99 21.56
CA LYS A 148 -1.81 -2.27 22.13
C LYS A 148 -2.51 -3.50 21.56
N SER A 149 -3.74 -3.38 21.06
CA SER A 149 -4.52 -4.52 20.53
C SER A 149 -4.64 -4.53 19.01
N PHE A 150 -4.79 -3.37 18.38
CA PHE A 150 -4.83 -3.26 16.93
C PHE A 150 -4.41 -1.87 16.50
N THR A 151 -3.75 -1.79 15.35
CA THR A 151 -3.27 -0.52 14.80
C THR A 151 -3.63 -0.42 13.33
N PHE A 152 -4.00 0.79 12.92
CA PHE A 152 -4.41 1.12 11.56
C PHE A 152 -3.44 2.12 10.96
N ALA A 153 -2.44 1.63 10.23
CA ALA A 153 -1.43 2.46 9.57
C ALA A 153 -2.04 3.52 8.63
N LYS A 154 -3.19 3.21 8.01
CA LYS A 154 -3.87 4.10 7.08
C LYS A 154 -4.31 5.43 7.72
N ILE A 155 -4.72 5.42 8.99
CA ILE A 155 -5.16 6.64 9.69
C ILE A 155 -3.99 7.58 9.92
N TRP A 156 -2.87 7.04 10.42
CA TRP A 156 -1.64 7.80 10.62
C TRP A 156 -1.14 8.44 9.32
N ILE A 157 -1.18 7.69 8.21
CA ILE A 157 -0.82 8.20 6.88
C ILE A 157 -1.78 9.30 6.44
N MET A 158 -3.09 9.13 6.65
CA MET A 158 -4.08 10.15 6.27
C MET A 158 -3.94 11.42 7.10
N ALA A 159 -3.73 11.31 8.41
CA ALA A 159 -3.50 12.44 9.30
C ALA A 159 -2.20 13.20 8.92
N ALA A 160 -1.13 12.47 8.62
CA ALA A 160 0.10 13.08 8.12
C ALA A 160 -0.13 13.79 6.77
N LYS A 161 -0.82 13.15 5.82
CA LYS A 161 -1.16 13.75 4.52
C LYS A 161 -2.02 15.02 4.65
N PHE A 162 -2.93 15.03 5.61
CA PHE A 162 -3.72 16.21 5.94
C PHE A 162 -2.82 17.38 6.40
N GLU A 163 -1.92 17.15 7.37
CA GLU A 163 -1.02 18.21 7.84
C GLU A 163 -0.05 18.69 6.74
N ILE A 164 0.39 17.82 5.82
CA ILE A 164 1.17 18.23 4.64
C ILE A 164 0.37 19.16 3.74
N ARG A 165 -0.91 18.84 3.45
CA ARG A 165 -1.78 19.71 2.64
C ARG A 165 -1.96 21.08 3.29
N ARG A 166 -1.95 21.13 4.62
CA ARG A 166 -1.96 22.37 5.42
C ARG A 166 -0.59 23.03 5.59
N LYS A 167 0.46 22.48 4.99
CA LYS A 167 1.86 22.95 5.07
C LYS A 167 2.47 22.88 6.48
N ASN A 168 1.88 22.10 7.38
CA ASN A 168 2.35 21.89 8.74
C ASN A 168 3.31 20.70 8.81
N LEU A 169 4.53 20.88 8.31
CA LEU A 169 5.52 19.80 8.26
C LEU A 169 5.97 19.31 9.65
N SER A 170 6.02 20.21 10.63
CA SER A 170 6.42 19.87 12.01
C SER A 170 5.46 18.86 12.63
N ASP A 171 4.16 19.09 12.51
CA ASP A 171 3.15 18.24 13.13
C ASP A 171 2.96 16.95 12.34
N ALA A 172 3.05 16.99 11.00
CA ALA A 172 3.10 15.78 10.19
C ALA A 172 4.25 14.85 10.63
N ARG A 173 5.44 15.40 10.87
CA ARG A 173 6.61 14.64 11.37
C ARG A 173 6.40 14.09 12.78
N LYS A 174 5.78 14.86 13.69
CA LYS A 174 5.44 14.37 15.03
C LYS A 174 4.44 13.22 14.96
N ILE A 175 3.42 13.32 14.11
CA ILE A 175 2.41 12.28 13.90
C ILE A 175 3.07 11.00 13.36
N LEU A 176 3.93 11.11 12.35
CA LEU A 176 4.64 9.94 11.80
C LEU A 176 5.65 9.36 12.79
N GLY A 177 6.40 10.19 13.51
CA GLY A 177 7.35 9.74 14.55
C GLY A 177 6.66 9.03 15.72
N THR A 178 5.54 9.57 16.21
CA THR A 178 4.71 8.90 17.23
C THR A 178 4.10 7.60 16.72
N SER A 179 3.69 7.56 15.44
CA SER A 179 3.18 6.34 14.81
C SER A 179 4.22 5.22 14.79
N ILE A 180 5.50 5.52 14.53
CA ILE A 180 6.58 4.54 14.53
C ILE A 180 6.87 4.02 15.94
N GLY A 181 6.93 4.92 16.93
CA GLY A 181 7.18 4.52 18.32
C GLY A 181 6.07 3.66 18.92
N LEU A 182 4.81 3.94 18.57
CA LEU A 182 3.66 3.15 19.02
C LEU A 182 3.44 1.88 18.19
N CYS A 183 3.81 1.91 16.91
CA CYS A 183 3.48 0.86 15.96
C CYS A 183 4.51 0.80 14.81
N PRO A 184 5.59 0.02 14.94
CA PRO A 184 6.51 -0.20 13.84
C PRO A 184 5.87 -1.11 12.79
N LYS A 185 5.42 -0.52 11.67
CA LYS A 185 4.91 -1.24 10.49
C LYS A 185 5.62 -0.77 9.24
N ASP A 186 5.90 -1.70 8.32
CA ASP A 186 6.56 -1.44 7.04
C ASP A 186 5.92 -0.30 6.25
N LYS A 187 4.58 -0.27 6.22
CA LYS A 187 3.83 0.75 5.48
C LYS A 187 4.04 2.16 6.05
N LEU A 188 4.19 2.30 7.37
CA LEU A 188 4.43 3.59 8.00
C LEU A 188 5.85 4.08 7.72
N PHE A 189 6.85 3.20 7.83
CA PHE A 189 8.22 3.53 7.46
C PHE A 189 8.34 3.92 5.99
N LYS A 190 7.77 3.13 5.07
CA LYS A 190 7.81 3.40 3.63
C LYS A 190 7.23 4.78 3.29
N GLU A 191 6.04 5.10 3.82
CA GLU A 191 5.41 6.39 3.55
C GLU A 191 6.19 7.55 4.19
N TYR A 192 6.73 7.38 5.41
CA TYR A 192 7.49 8.45 6.04
C TYR A 192 8.83 8.71 5.33
N ILE A 193 9.49 7.65 4.86
CA ILE A 193 10.70 7.77 4.06
C ILE A 193 10.39 8.46 2.72
N GLU A 194 9.33 8.04 2.03
CA GLU A 194 8.89 8.68 0.77
C GLU A 194 8.63 10.18 0.96
N LEU A 195 8.00 10.55 2.09
CA LEU A 195 7.80 11.94 2.46
C LEU A 195 9.12 12.71 2.64
N GLU A 196 10.06 12.19 3.43
CA GLU A 196 11.33 12.89 3.65
C GLU A 196 12.20 12.94 2.38
N ILE A 197 12.10 11.94 1.49
CA ILE A 197 12.71 11.99 0.15
C ILE A 197 12.11 13.14 -0.68
N GLN A 198 10.79 13.30 -0.68
CA GLN A 198 10.13 14.42 -1.37
C GLN A 198 10.56 15.78 -0.81
N LEU A 199 10.83 15.85 0.49
CA LEU A 199 11.34 17.05 1.16
C LEU A 199 12.87 17.24 0.98
N ARG A 200 13.57 16.27 0.39
CA ARG A 200 15.03 16.24 0.18
C ARG A 200 15.85 16.26 1.47
N GLU A 201 15.29 15.73 2.56
CA GLU A 201 15.92 15.69 3.88
C GLU A 201 16.60 14.32 4.09
N PHE A 202 17.68 14.09 3.35
CA PHE A 202 18.33 12.77 3.26
C PHE A 202 18.94 12.28 4.58
N ASP A 203 19.44 13.20 5.42
CA ASP A 203 19.97 12.83 6.75
C ASP A 203 18.89 12.21 7.65
N ARG A 204 17.65 12.67 7.51
CA ARG A 204 16.52 12.07 8.24
C ARG A 204 16.12 10.74 7.62
N CYS A 205 16.13 10.63 6.29
CA CYS A 205 15.91 9.34 5.62
C CYS A 205 16.89 8.27 6.15
N ARG A 206 18.17 8.62 6.36
CA ARG A 206 19.18 7.72 6.95
C ARG A 206 18.79 7.25 8.35
N ILE A 207 18.43 8.17 9.23
CA ILE A 207 18.00 7.83 10.60
C ILE A 207 16.74 6.95 10.57
N LEU A 208 15.81 7.22 9.64
CA LEU A 208 14.60 6.42 9.48
C LEU A 208 14.89 5.02 8.97
N TYR A 209 15.78 4.86 8.00
CA TYR A 209 16.22 3.54 7.53
C TYR A 209 16.96 2.77 8.62
N GLN A 210 17.87 3.41 9.36
CA GLN A 210 18.56 2.77 10.49
C GLN A 210 17.56 2.25 11.53
N LYS A 211 16.61 3.09 11.95
CA LYS A 211 15.54 2.66 12.87
C LYS A 211 14.68 1.55 12.26
N TYR A 212 14.37 1.62 10.97
CA TYR A 212 13.58 0.59 10.31
C TYR A 212 14.30 -0.77 10.33
N LEU A 213 15.62 -0.75 10.11
CA LEU A 213 16.47 -1.95 10.18
C LEU A 213 16.65 -2.48 11.60
N GLU A 214 16.68 -1.61 12.63
CA GLU A 214 16.67 -2.04 14.04
C GLU A 214 15.40 -2.84 14.38
N TYR A 215 14.23 -2.42 13.88
CA TYR A 215 12.98 -3.12 14.13
C TYR A 215 12.78 -4.36 13.25
N MET A 216 13.25 -4.31 12.00
CA MET A 216 13.04 -5.39 11.03
C MET A 216 14.32 -5.71 10.24
N PRO A 217 15.31 -6.37 10.87
CA PRO A 217 16.57 -6.74 10.21
C PRO A 217 16.38 -7.74 9.06
N HIS A 218 15.31 -8.53 9.09
CA HIS A 218 15.05 -9.63 8.15
C HIS A 218 14.61 -9.17 6.76
N ASN A 219 14.11 -7.93 6.63
CA ASN A 219 13.47 -7.47 5.41
C ASN A 219 14.49 -7.02 4.35
N CYS A 220 14.86 -7.93 3.45
CA CYS A 220 15.83 -7.67 2.37
C CYS A 220 15.50 -6.46 1.50
N ILE A 221 14.21 -6.18 1.28
CA ILE A 221 13.76 -5.06 0.44
C ILE A 221 14.16 -3.72 1.05
N THR A 222 14.24 -3.64 2.37
CA THR A 222 14.60 -2.40 3.07
C THR A 222 16.08 -2.07 2.95
N TRP A 223 16.93 -3.10 3.03
CA TRP A 223 18.37 -3.00 2.76
C TRP A 223 18.63 -2.52 1.33
N MET A 224 17.99 -3.14 0.33
CA MET A 224 18.14 -2.73 -1.08
C MET A 224 17.74 -1.26 -1.28
N LYS A 225 16.56 -0.86 -0.79
CA LYS A 225 16.09 0.53 -0.94
C LYS A 225 16.96 1.55 -0.21
N PHE A 226 17.60 1.15 0.89
CA PHE A 226 18.52 2.04 1.60
C PHE A 226 19.81 2.24 0.81
N ALA A 227 20.36 1.16 0.24
CA ALA A 227 21.53 1.24 -0.62
C ALA A 227 21.24 2.01 -1.94
N GLU A 228 20.09 1.78 -2.56
CA GLU A 228 19.62 2.55 -3.74
C GLU A 228 19.55 4.06 -3.44
N LEU A 229 19.07 4.43 -2.25
CA LEU A 229 19.02 5.84 -1.85
C LEU A 229 20.41 6.47 -1.70
N GLU A 230 21.37 5.77 -1.09
CA GLU A 230 22.76 6.26 -1.00
C GLU A 230 23.44 6.32 -2.37
N ASN A 231 23.11 5.40 -3.29
CA ASN A 231 23.58 5.44 -4.68
C ASN A 231 23.08 6.70 -5.41
N ILE A 232 21.79 7.02 -5.28
CA ILE A 232 21.21 8.25 -5.86
C ILE A 232 21.89 9.52 -5.31
N LEU A 233 22.41 9.46 -4.08
CA LEU A 233 23.15 10.55 -3.45
C LEU A 233 24.63 10.61 -3.84
N GLY A 234 25.13 9.60 -4.56
CA GLY A 234 26.53 9.48 -4.98
C GLY A 234 27.47 8.96 -3.88
N GLU A 235 26.94 8.49 -2.75
CA GLU A 235 27.73 7.98 -1.62
C GLU A 235 27.98 6.46 -1.78
N VAL A 236 28.76 6.11 -2.80
CA VAL A 236 29.05 4.71 -3.20
C VAL A 236 29.67 3.90 -2.07
N ASP A 237 30.63 4.47 -1.35
CA ASP A 237 31.33 3.75 -0.26
C ASP A 237 30.38 3.36 0.87
N ARG A 238 29.37 4.20 1.16
CA ARG A 238 28.34 3.88 2.16
C ARG A 238 27.39 2.82 1.66
N ALA A 239 26.96 2.89 0.40
CA ALA A 239 26.13 1.87 -0.21
C ALA A 239 26.80 0.48 -0.13
N ARG A 240 28.11 0.40 -0.43
CA ARG A 240 28.91 -0.83 -0.27
C ARG A 240 28.93 -1.34 1.16
N GLN A 241 29.21 -0.46 2.13
CA GLN A 241 29.21 -0.83 3.55
C GLN A 241 27.84 -1.36 3.99
N LEU A 242 26.74 -0.77 3.48
CA LEU A 242 25.38 -1.25 3.76
C LEU A 242 25.13 -2.64 3.19
N PHE A 243 25.60 -2.92 1.97
CA PHE A 243 25.50 -4.26 1.38
C PHE A 243 26.32 -5.30 2.16
N GLU A 244 27.55 -4.97 2.57
CA GLU A 244 28.37 -5.87 3.40
C GLU A 244 27.70 -6.16 4.76
N ILE A 245 27.19 -5.12 5.43
CA ILE A 245 26.43 -5.30 6.68
C ILE A 245 25.22 -6.20 6.45
N ALA A 246 24.49 -6.02 5.34
CA ALA A 246 23.35 -6.84 5.00
C ALA A 246 23.75 -8.30 4.81
N ILE A 247 24.83 -8.59 4.08
CA ILE A 247 25.34 -9.94 3.80
C ILE A 247 25.81 -10.68 5.07
N ASP A 248 26.32 -9.94 6.04
CA ASP A 248 26.75 -10.48 7.34
C ASP A 248 25.58 -10.80 8.27
N GLN A 249 24.36 -10.32 7.97
CA GLN A 249 23.20 -10.64 8.80
C GLN A 249 22.82 -12.13 8.67
N PRO A 250 22.77 -12.89 9.79
CA PRO A 250 22.55 -14.33 9.77
C PRO A 250 21.08 -14.73 9.55
N LYS A 251 20.14 -13.78 9.63
CA LYS A 251 18.70 -13.99 9.48
C LYS A 251 18.14 -13.06 8.41
N LEU A 252 18.44 -13.36 7.16
CA LEU A 252 17.79 -12.70 6.03
C LEU A 252 16.74 -13.65 5.43
N ASP A 253 15.56 -13.12 5.09
CA ASP A 253 14.47 -13.93 4.51
C ASP A 253 14.90 -14.55 3.17
N MET A 254 15.54 -13.74 2.31
CA MET A 254 16.01 -14.14 0.99
C MET A 254 17.38 -13.52 0.73
N PRO A 255 18.48 -14.16 1.16
CA PRO A 255 19.84 -13.65 0.98
C PRO A 255 20.22 -13.44 -0.49
N GLU A 256 19.75 -14.33 -1.39
CA GLU A 256 20.06 -14.29 -2.83
C GLU A 256 19.70 -12.97 -3.49
N VAL A 257 18.61 -12.34 -3.04
CA VAL A 257 18.11 -11.08 -3.61
C VAL A 257 19.07 -9.93 -3.29
N ILE A 258 19.66 -9.91 -2.09
CA ILE A 258 20.64 -8.88 -1.68
C ILE A 258 21.94 -9.07 -2.46
N TRP A 259 22.42 -10.31 -2.62
CA TRP A 259 23.61 -10.60 -3.41
C TRP A 259 23.45 -10.17 -4.86
N LYS A 260 22.31 -10.49 -5.48
CA LYS A 260 22.01 -10.03 -6.83
C LYS A 260 22.01 -8.50 -6.92
N ALA A 261 21.32 -7.82 -6.00
CA ALA A 261 21.27 -6.36 -5.98
C ALA A 261 22.66 -5.74 -5.79
N TYR A 262 23.52 -6.36 -4.97
CA TYR A 262 24.88 -5.86 -4.77
C TYR A 262 25.75 -6.04 -6.02
N ILE A 263 25.63 -7.18 -6.70
CA ILE A 263 26.32 -7.44 -7.96
C ILE A 263 25.83 -6.48 -9.06
N ASP A 264 24.51 -6.32 -9.21
CA ASP A 264 23.92 -5.39 -10.17
C ASP A 264 24.41 -3.94 -9.90
N PHE A 265 24.54 -3.56 -8.63
CA PHE A 265 25.09 -2.26 -8.22
C PHE A 265 26.56 -2.06 -8.62
N GLU A 266 27.45 -3.03 -8.40
CA GLU A 266 28.85 -2.90 -8.83
C GLU A 266 28.99 -2.94 -10.36
N ILE A 267 28.10 -3.65 -11.06
CA ILE A 267 28.02 -3.62 -12.54
C ILE A 267 27.65 -2.22 -13.04
N GLU A 268 26.67 -1.55 -12.40
CA GLU A 268 26.28 -0.18 -12.75
C GLU A 268 27.40 0.84 -12.54
N LEU A 269 28.32 0.57 -11.61
CA LEU A 269 29.49 1.40 -11.34
C LEU A 269 30.71 1.05 -12.21
N GLU A 270 30.60 0.05 -13.08
CA GLU A 270 31.68 -0.45 -13.95
C GLU A 270 32.90 -1.04 -13.21
N GLU A 271 32.75 -1.37 -11.92
CA GLU A 271 33.80 -1.96 -11.08
C GLU A 271 33.78 -3.49 -11.18
N PHE A 272 34.16 -3.99 -12.37
CA PHE A 272 34.04 -5.40 -12.72
C PHE A 272 34.87 -6.33 -11.83
N ASP A 273 36.02 -5.88 -11.32
CA ASP A 273 36.88 -6.70 -10.46
C ASP A 273 36.25 -6.99 -9.10
N LEU A 274 35.51 -6.02 -8.53
CA LEU A 274 34.77 -6.22 -7.30
C LEU A 274 33.58 -7.16 -7.53
N ALA A 275 32.85 -6.98 -8.63
CA ALA A 275 31.76 -7.87 -9.00
C ALA A 275 32.22 -9.33 -9.15
N ARG A 276 33.41 -9.58 -9.74
CA ARG A 276 34.02 -10.92 -9.81
C ARG A 276 34.23 -11.53 -8.43
N ASN A 277 34.83 -10.78 -7.51
CA ASN A 277 35.06 -11.23 -6.14
C ASN A 277 33.72 -11.53 -5.41
N LEU A 278 32.69 -10.72 -5.64
CA LEU A 278 31.35 -10.99 -5.10
C LEU A 278 30.75 -12.29 -5.64
N TYR A 279 30.90 -12.57 -6.93
CA TYR A 279 30.50 -13.85 -7.50
C TYR A 279 31.26 -15.03 -6.88
N GLU A 280 32.58 -14.91 -6.68
CA GLU A 280 33.37 -15.96 -6.02
C GLU A 280 32.90 -16.20 -4.58
N ARG A 281 32.69 -15.14 -3.78
CA ARG A 281 32.12 -15.23 -2.42
C ARG A 281 30.71 -15.84 -2.39
N LEU A 282 29.87 -15.52 -3.38
CA LEU A 282 28.52 -16.06 -3.50
C LEU A 282 28.56 -17.56 -3.84
N LEU A 283 29.50 -17.99 -4.68
CA LEU A 283 29.69 -19.39 -5.06
C LEU A 283 30.25 -20.24 -3.91
N GLU A 284 31.08 -19.67 -3.03
CA GLU A 284 31.53 -20.34 -1.80
C GLU A 284 30.38 -20.62 -0.82
N ARG A 285 29.38 -19.71 -0.76
CA ARG A 285 28.21 -19.86 0.10
C ARG A 285 27.10 -20.70 -0.53
N THR A 286 26.94 -20.63 -1.85
CA THR A 286 25.83 -21.26 -2.58
C THR A 286 26.28 -21.84 -3.92
N GLU A 287 26.04 -23.14 -4.14
CA GLU A 287 26.34 -23.81 -5.41
C GLU A 287 25.14 -23.82 -6.37
N HIS A 288 24.36 -22.74 -6.41
CA HIS A 288 23.20 -22.67 -7.29
C HIS A 288 23.57 -22.41 -8.74
N VAL A 289 22.99 -23.20 -9.65
CA VAL A 289 23.27 -23.14 -11.10
C VAL A 289 22.99 -21.79 -11.71
N LYS A 290 21.95 -21.11 -11.24
CA LYS A 290 21.59 -19.76 -11.70
C LYS A 290 22.71 -18.75 -11.45
N VAL A 291 23.46 -18.90 -10.35
CA VAL A 291 24.61 -18.05 -10.05
C VAL A 291 25.71 -18.27 -11.08
N TRP A 292 26.06 -19.53 -11.37
CA TRP A 292 27.05 -19.87 -12.41
C TRP A 292 26.68 -19.34 -13.79
N ILE A 293 25.41 -19.46 -14.19
CA ILE A 293 24.91 -18.91 -15.46
C ILE A 293 25.01 -17.38 -15.46
N SER A 294 24.60 -16.72 -14.37
CA SER A 294 24.70 -15.26 -14.26
C SER A 294 26.15 -14.77 -14.27
N PHE A 295 27.09 -15.50 -13.66
CA PHE A 295 28.50 -15.16 -13.65
C PHE A 295 29.13 -15.27 -15.04
N ALA A 296 28.77 -16.31 -15.79
CA ALA A 296 29.21 -16.46 -17.18
C ALA A 296 28.63 -15.36 -18.08
N GLN A 297 27.36 -14.96 -17.87
CA GLN A 297 26.76 -13.83 -18.59
C GLN A 297 27.42 -12.50 -18.22
N PHE A 298 27.78 -12.32 -16.94
CA PHE A 298 28.49 -11.14 -16.47
C PHE A 298 29.86 -10.98 -17.15
N GLU A 299 30.69 -12.02 -17.27
CA GLU A 299 32.00 -11.91 -17.94
C GLU A 299 31.90 -11.50 -19.42
N LEU A 300 30.78 -11.84 -20.08
CA LEU A 300 30.51 -11.39 -21.45
C LEU A 300 30.13 -9.90 -21.51
N LEU A 301 29.45 -9.40 -20.47
CA LEU A 301 29.06 -7.99 -20.35
C LEU A 301 30.21 -7.10 -19.87
N ALA A 302 31.07 -7.60 -18.98
CA ALA A 302 32.21 -6.89 -18.43
C ALA A 302 33.30 -6.64 -19.47
N ASN A 303 33.53 -7.60 -20.38
CA ASN A 303 34.59 -7.53 -21.39
C ASN A 303 34.04 -7.22 -22.79
N LYS A 304 33.15 -6.23 -22.93
CA LYS A 304 32.57 -5.84 -24.23
C LYS A 304 33.62 -5.36 -25.24
N ASP A 305 34.70 -4.76 -24.76
CA ASP A 305 35.77 -4.24 -25.62
C ASP A 305 36.65 -5.36 -26.20
N ASP A 306 36.85 -6.46 -25.46
CA ASP A 306 37.58 -7.66 -25.87
C ASP A 306 36.68 -8.90 -25.85
N HIS A 307 35.79 -8.98 -26.85
CA HIS A 307 34.82 -10.07 -26.97
C HIS A 307 35.44 -11.47 -26.93
N GLU A 308 36.61 -11.68 -27.53
CA GLU A 308 37.30 -12.98 -27.52
C GLU A 308 37.75 -13.39 -26.11
N PHE A 309 38.21 -12.41 -25.32
CA PHE A 309 38.63 -12.64 -23.93
C PHE A 309 37.43 -12.94 -23.03
N GLY A 310 36.33 -12.18 -23.18
CA GLY A 310 35.08 -12.44 -22.46
C GLY A 310 34.50 -13.82 -22.75
N VAL A 311 34.53 -14.26 -24.00
CA VAL A 311 34.08 -15.61 -24.40
C VAL A 311 34.95 -16.69 -23.77
N LEU A 312 36.27 -16.50 -23.73
CA LEU A 312 37.19 -17.46 -23.11
C LEU A 312 36.97 -17.58 -21.59
N GLN A 313 36.73 -16.45 -20.91
CA GLN A 313 36.44 -16.45 -19.48
C GLN A 313 35.08 -17.10 -19.16
N ALA A 314 34.04 -16.78 -19.92
CA ALA A 314 32.73 -17.42 -19.78
C ALA A 314 32.83 -18.95 -19.98
N ARG A 315 33.61 -19.42 -20.96
CA ARG A 315 33.89 -20.85 -21.15
C ARG A 315 34.59 -21.48 -19.95
N ASN A 316 35.59 -20.81 -19.38
CA ASN A 316 36.28 -21.29 -18.19
C ASN A 316 35.32 -21.42 -17.00
N ILE A 317 34.39 -20.47 -16.84
CA ILE A 317 33.35 -20.51 -15.80
C ILE A 317 32.39 -21.68 -16.03
N TYR A 318 31.88 -21.88 -17.24
CA TYR A 318 31.03 -23.05 -17.55
C TYR A 318 31.74 -24.39 -17.31
N GLN A 319 33.04 -24.48 -17.65
CA GLN A 319 33.84 -25.67 -17.36
C GLN A 319 34.04 -25.89 -15.87
N ARG A 320 34.27 -24.84 -15.08
CA ARG A 320 34.36 -24.89 -13.61
C ARG A 320 33.01 -25.32 -13.01
N ALA A 321 31.92 -24.72 -13.44
CA ALA A 321 30.56 -25.07 -13.03
C ALA A 321 30.23 -26.54 -13.36
N ASN A 322 30.61 -27.04 -14.53
CA ASN A 322 30.41 -28.45 -14.88
C ASN A 322 31.27 -29.40 -14.03
N ARG A 323 32.39 -28.94 -13.46
CA ARG A 323 33.19 -29.75 -12.52
C ARG A 323 32.55 -29.79 -11.13
N SER A 324 32.07 -28.67 -10.60
CA SER A 324 31.37 -28.65 -9.30
C SER A 324 30.04 -29.42 -9.36
N LEU A 325 29.23 -29.20 -10.40
CA LEU A 325 27.95 -29.91 -10.60
C LEU A 325 28.10 -31.38 -11.08
N LYS A 326 29.31 -31.94 -11.17
CA LYS A 326 29.47 -33.40 -11.36
C LYS A 326 29.06 -34.18 -10.13
N GLU A 327 29.18 -33.57 -8.95
CA GLU A 327 28.85 -34.19 -7.66
C GLU A 327 27.43 -33.82 -7.17
N GLY A 328 26.78 -32.84 -7.82
CA GLY A 328 25.45 -32.33 -7.47
C GLY A 328 24.27 -32.92 -8.25
N GLU A 329 23.12 -32.26 -8.16
CA GLU A 329 21.83 -32.70 -8.72
C GLU A 329 21.83 -32.74 -10.26
N LYS A 330 21.27 -33.82 -10.84
CA LYS A 330 21.23 -34.04 -12.31
C LYS A 330 20.44 -32.98 -13.08
N GLU A 331 19.36 -32.45 -12.51
CA GLU A 331 18.51 -31.42 -13.13
C GLU A 331 19.25 -30.09 -13.22
N SER A 332 19.95 -29.74 -12.14
CA SER A 332 20.79 -28.57 -12.04
C SER A 332 21.90 -28.59 -13.12
N ARG A 333 22.52 -29.77 -13.32
CA ARG A 333 23.52 -30.03 -14.35
C ARG A 333 22.94 -29.91 -15.77
N LEU A 334 21.71 -30.36 -16.00
CA LEU A 334 21.04 -30.25 -17.30
C LEU A 334 20.82 -28.78 -17.69
N MET A 335 20.30 -27.96 -16.77
CA MET A 335 20.10 -26.52 -17.01
C MET A 335 21.41 -25.79 -17.36
N LEU A 336 22.50 -26.14 -16.68
CA LEU A 336 23.83 -25.59 -16.99
C LEU A 336 24.28 -25.98 -18.41
N LEU A 337 24.09 -27.24 -18.80
CA LEU A 337 24.49 -27.75 -20.12
C LEU A 337 23.65 -27.17 -21.25
N GLU A 338 22.36 -26.94 -21.03
CA GLU A 338 21.48 -26.22 -21.97
C GLU A 338 21.95 -24.77 -22.14
N ALA A 339 22.21 -24.05 -21.04
CA ALA A 339 22.73 -22.68 -21.10
C ALA A 339 24.12 -22.60 -21.77
N TRP A 340 24.99 -23.58 -21.53
CA TRP A 340 26.31 -23.64 -22.17
C TRP A 340 26.19 -23.96 -23.68
N LEU A 341 25.24 -24.79 -24.08
CA LEU A 341 24.94 -25.03 -25.49
C LEU A 341 24.41 -23.75 -26.16
N GLU A 342 23.47 -23.04 -25.54
CA GLU A 342 22.97 -21.77 -26.05
C GLU A 342 24.09 -20.74 -26.20
N PHE A 343 25.02 -20.70 -25.23
CA PHE A 343 26.18 -19.83 -25.30
C PHE A 343 27.09 -20.17 -26.49
N GLU A 344 27.44 -21.45 -26.68
CA GLU A 344 28.34 -21.88 -27.76
C GLU A 344 27.67 -21.90 -29.13
N THR A 345 26.34 -21.90 -29.22
CA THR A 345 25.65 -21.69 -30.50
C THR A 345 25.71 -20.24 -30.95
N ARG A 346 25.82 -19.29 -30.01
CA ARG A 346 25.92 -17.86 -30.31
C ARG A 346 27.35 -17.39 -30.55
N TYR A 347 28.31 -17.92 -29.81
CA TYR A 347 29.69 -17.41 -29.78
C TYR A 347 30.77 -18.48 -30.06
N GLY A 348 30.37 -19.72 -30.35
CA GLY A 348 31.26 -20.87 -30.39
C GLY A 348 31.59 -21.46 -31.75
N ASP A 349 32.68 -22.24 -31.77
CA ASP A 349 33.14 -23.01 -32.92
C ASP A 349 32.43 -24.37 -33.02
N GLU A 350 32.24 -24.91 -34.23
CA GLU A 350 31.57 -26.21 -34.47
C GLU A 350 32.13 -27.38 -33.64
N LYS A 351 33.43 -27.35 -33.32
CA LYS A 351 34.11 -28.36 -32.48
C LYS A 351 33.69 -28.30 -31.01
N SER A 352 33.51 -27.10 -30.47
CA SER A 352 33.07 -26.88 -29.09
C SER A 352 31.60 -27.33 -28.92
N LEU A 353 30.75 -27.01 -29.90
CA LEU A 353 29.36 -27.45 -29.98
C LEU A 353 29.22 -28.98 -30.03
N ALA A 354 30.05 -29.66 -30.83
CA ALA A 354 30.05 -31.11 -30.91
C ALA A 354 30.48 -31.78 -29.59
N SER A 355 31.36 -31.14 -28.82
CA SER A 355 31.81 -31.65 -27.52
C SER A 355 30.73 -31.56 -26.43
N ILE A 356 29.93 -30.50 -26.44
CA ILE A 356 28.85 -30.27 -25.46
C ILE A 356 27.64 -31.15 -25.78
N ARG A 357 27.29 -31.31 -27.07
CA ARG A 357 26.26 -32.26 -27.51
C ARG A 357 26.54 -33.71 -27.09
N LYS A 358 27.81 -34.09 -26.94
CA LYS A 358 28.21 -35.41 -26.40
C LYS A 358 28.07 -35.52 -24.88
N GLN A 359 28.06 -34.40 -24.16
CA GLN A 359 27.97 -34.37 -22.69
C GLN A 359 26.53 -34.25 -22.16
N MET A 360 25.55 -33.92 -23.02
CA MET A 360 24.14 -33.94 -22.64
C MET A 360 23.64 -35.37 -22.40
N PRO A 361 22.95 -35.64 -21.27
CA PRO A 361 22.26 -36.90 -21.09
C PRO A 361 21.15 -37.03 -22.15
N LYS A 362 21.04 -38.22 -22.74
CA LYS A 362 19.99 -38.56 -23.71
C LYS A 362 18.66 -38.84 -23.04
#